data_AF-A0AA96JQK7-F1
#
_entry.id   AF-A0AA96JQK7-F1
#
_cell.length_a   1.000
_cell.length_b   1.000
_cell.length_c   1.000
_cell.angle_alpha   90.00
_cell.angle_beta   90.00
_cell.angle_gamma   90.00
#
_symmetry.space_group_name_H-M   'P 1'
#
loop_
_entity.id
_entity.type
_entity.pdbx_description
1 polymer ?
#
loop_
_entity_poly.entity_id
_entity_poly.type
_entity_poly.pdbx_seq_one_letter_code
_entity_poly.pdbx_strand_id
1 'polypeptide(L)'
;MRRFTLDATAHRVRLRELAILAETDRDRSVRTHAAEAAARQAVWTHQIDLLHRLARSRHPEVRAAGLTGLMRTGSPQDGLPFLDDSSSLLRALARDAARRTGVDALAHYRTAVRETKPPVGAIDGLAETGTRADGALLTGLLDHPTPQIRVHALRALRGLGALPVARATDLLRDDSAAVVREVATALLPHAEHLPVDLLWDLLADPRRPALRHAGYRLLARRDRATALRAALLLTGDPNPRLAVRGRADATGRIRALAREPWHTRPVPSLGADPAQAADLLALARQHRAELTDEVVHRLADAVDGPPATR
;
A
#
# COMPACT_ATOMS: atom_id res chain seq x y z
N MET A 1 -9.53 -30.29 3.01
CA MET A 1 -10.07 -31.49 2.34
C MET A 1 -10.73 -31.18 0.99
N ARG A 2 -11.67 -30.22 0.89
CA ARG A 2 -12.35 -29.86 -0.39
C ARG A 2 -11.44 -29.40 -1.54
N ARG A 3 -10.33 -28.70 -1.23
CA ARG A 3 -9.33 -28.23 -2.21
C ARG A 3 -8.71 -29.36 -3.05
N PHE A 4 -8.15 -30.37 -2.37
CA PHE A 4 -7.53 -31.53 -3.03
C PHE A 4 -8.54 -32.35 -3.85
N THR A 5 -9.79 -32.41 -3.40
CA THR A 5 -10.83 -33.12 -4.13
C THR A 5 -11.16 -32.42 -5.44
N LEU A 6 -11.24 -31.09 -5.44
CA LEU A 6 -11.58 -30.32 -6.65
C LEU A 6 -10.46 -30.39 -7.71
N ASP A 7 -9.19 -30.30 -7.31
CA ASP A 7 -8.06 -30.47 -8.26
C ASP A 7 -8.00 -31.88 -8.85
N ALA A 8 -8.27 -32.91 -8.04
CA ALA A 8 -8.26 -34.29 -8.50
C ALA A 8 -9.50 -34.68 -9.34
N THR A 9 -10.64 -34.01 -9.15
CA THR A 9 -11.91 -34.40 -9.79
C THR A 9 -12.52 -33.36 -10.73
N ALA A 10 -11.89 -32.20 -10.94
CA ALA A 10 -12.44 -31.12 -11.78
C ALA A 10 -12.89 -31.60 -13.17
N HIS A 11 -12.20 -32.57 -13.77
CA HIS A 11 -12.54 -33.18 -15.07
C HIS A 11 -13.83 -34.03 -15.04
N ARG A 12 -14.32 -34.41 -13.85
CA ARG A 12 -15.53 -35.23 -13.63
C ARG A 12 -16.73 -34.40 -13.16
N VAL A 13 -16.51 -33.17 -12.71
CA VAL A 13 -17.57 -32.24 -12.29
C VAL A 13 -18.18 -31.61 -13.54
N ARG A 14 -19.51 -31.48 -13.58
CA ARG A 14 -20.18 -30.90 -14.76
C ARG A 14 -19.88 -29.41 -14.87
N LEU A 15 -19.77 -28.89 -16.09
CA LEU A 15 -19.48 -27.47 -16.35
C LEU A 15 -20.38 -26.50 -15.57
N ARG A 16 -21.68 -26.78 -15.50
CA ARG A 16 -22.65 -25.96 -14.75
C ARG A 16 -22.35 -25.94 -13.24
N GLU A 17 -21.94 -27.07 -12.68
CA GLU A 17 -21.59 -27.18 -11.26
C GLU A 17 -20.30 -26.41 -10.97
N LEU A 18 -19.29 -26.49 -11.85
CA LEU A 18 -18.08 -25.69 -11.75
C LEU A 18 -18.39 -24.18 -11.79
N ALA A 19 -19.28 -23.75 -12.70
CA ALA A 19 -19.69 -22.34 -12.77
C ALA A 19 -20.43 -21.88 -11.50
N ILE A 20 -21.32 -22.70 -10.93
CA ILE A 20 -22.00 -22.39 -9.67
C ILE A 20 -21.01 -22.27 -8.51
N LEU A 21 -20.06 -23.21 -8.41
CA LEU A 21 -19.01 -23.17 -7.39
C LEU A 21 -18.14 -21.92 -7.54
N ALA A 22 -17.77 -21.59 -8.77
CA ALA A 22 -17.00 -20.38 -9.09
C ALA A 22 -17.70 -19.11 -8.59
N GLU A 23 -19.01 -19.00 -8.72
CA GLU A 23 -19.76 -17.78 -8.40
C GLU A 23 -20.18 -17.67 -6.93
N THR A 24 -20.41 -18.80 -6.26
CA THR A 24 -21.12 -18.82 -4.98
C THR A 24 -20.31 -19.34 -3.79
N ASP A 25 -19.22 -20.09 -4.02
CA ASP A 25 -18.44 -20.64 -2.91
C ASP A 25 -17.79 -19.52 -2.08
N ARG A 26 -17.76 -19.70 -0.76
CA ARG A 26 -17.19 -18.72 0.17
C ARG A 26 -15.66 -18.72 0.13
N ASP A 27 -15.05 -19.87 -0.16
CA ASP A 27 -13.60 -20.03 -0.26
C ASP A 27 -13.08 -19.50 -1.60
N ARG A 28 -12.21 -18.48 -1.53
CA ARG A 28 -11.57 -17.88 -2.71
C ARG A 28 -10.79 -18.91 -3.51
N SER A 29 -10.10 -19.84 -2.86
CA SER A 29 -9.35 -20.89 -3.54
C SER A 29 -10.31 -21.77 -4.33
N VAL A 30 -11.42 -22.21 -3.73
CA VAL A 30 -12.42 -23.03 -4.44
C VAL A 30 -12.97 -22.28 -5.65
N ARG A 31 -13.34 -21.01 -5.49
CA ARG A 31 -13.81 -20.18 -6.60
C ARG A 31 -12.79 -20.09 -7.74
N THR A 32 -11.52 -19.82 -7.43
CA THR A 32 -10.46 -19.74 -8.45
C THR A 32 -10.36 -21.04 -9.25
N HIS A 33 -10.21 -22.19 -8.58
CA HIS A 33 -10.01 -23.47 -9.27
C HIS A 33 -11.25 -23.88 -10.07
N ALA A 34 -12.45 -23.68 -9.52
CA ALA A 34 -13.70 -23.94 -10.21
C ALA A 34 -13.87 -23.02 -11.45
N ALA A 35 -13.54 -21.72 -11.33
CA ALA A 35 -13.62 -20.77 -12.44
C ALA A 35 -12.64 -21.11 -13.55
N GLU A 36 -11.40 -21.46 -13.22
CA GLU A 36 -10.41 -21.88 -14.20
C GLU A 36 -10.80 -23.17 -14.92
N ALA A 37 -11.29 -24.17 -14.18
CA ALA A 37 -11.78 -25.42 -14.76
C ALA A 37 -13.00 -25.18 -15.67
N ALA A 38 -13.97 -24.38 -15.21
CA ALA A 38 -15.13 -24.00 -16.00
C ALA A 38 -14.73 -23.25 -17.27
N ALA A 39 -13.83 -22.27 -17.17
CA ALA A 39 -13.36 -21.50 -18.31
C ALA A 39 -12.61 -22.37 -19.33
N ARG A 40 -11.71 -23.26 -18.87
CA ARG A 40 -11.01 -24.21 -19.76
C ARG A 40 -11.99 -25.11 -20.52
N GLN A 41 -12.95 -25.69 -19.81
CA GLN A 41 -13.96 -26.55 -20.44
C GLN A 41 -14.86 -25.75 -21.40
N ALA A 42 -15.27 -24.54 -21.02
CA ALA A 42 -16.09 -23.67 -21.86
C ALA A 42 -15.37 -23.24 -23.15
N VAL A 43 -14.05 -23.03 -23.11
CA VAL A 43 -13.25 -22.80 -24.33
C VAL A 43 -13.30 -24.02 -25.24
N TRP A 44 -13.07 -25.21 -24.70
CA TRP A 44 -13.07 -26.46 -25.47
C TRP A 44 -14.44 -26.79 -26.08
N THR A 45 -15.53 -26.47 -25.37
CA THR A 45 -16.91 -26.74 -25.80
C THR A 45 -17.60 -25.53 -26.43
N HIS A 46 -16.86 -24.47 -26.77
CA HIS A 46 -17.35 -23.23 -27.38
C HIS A 46 -18.54 -22.58 -26.65
N GLN A 47 -18.57 -22.64 -25.32
CA GLN A 47 -19.62 -22.04 -24.47
C GLN A 47 -19.32 -20.56 -24.17
N ILE A 48 -19.37 -19.71 -25.20
CA ILE A 48 -19.00 -18.28 -25.12
C ILE A 48 -19.83 -17.51 -24.10
N ASP A 49 -21.15 -17.76 -24.03
CA ASP A 49 -22.04 -17.10 -23.09
C ASP A 49 -21.65 -17.36 -21.63
N LEU A 50 -21.16 -18.57 -21.34
CA LEU A 50 -20.67 -18.90 -20.00
C LEU A 50 -19.40 -18.12 -19.69
N LEU A 51 -18.49 -17.97 -20.65
CA LEU A 51 -17.28 -17.19 -20.47
C LEU A 51 -17.60 -15.70 -20.21
N HIS A 52 -18.56 -15.12 -20.94
CA HIS A 52 -19.06 -13.77 -20.65
C HIS A 52 -19.69 -13.66 -19.27
N ARG A 53 -20.47 -14.67 -18.84
CA ARG A 53 -21.03 -14.70 -17.49
C ARG A 53 -19.93 -14.69 -16.42
N LEU A 54 -18.93 -15.56 -16.55
CA LEU A 54 -17.79 -15.60 -15.62
C LEU A 54 -17.01 -14.28 -15.63
N ALA A 55 -16.79 -13.68 -16.81
CA ALA A 55 -16.11 -12.40 -16.98
C ALA A 55 -16.84 -11.23 -16.31
N ARG A 56 -18.16 -11.34 -16.06
CA ARG A 56 -18.96 -10.31 -15.34
C ARG A 56 -19.10 -10.59 -13.83
N SER A 57 -18.44 -11.63 -13.32
CA SER A 57 -18.52 -11.98 -11.90
C SER A 57 -18.09 -10.82 -10.99
N ARG A 58 -18.69 -10.69 -9.80
CA ARG A 58 -18.19 -9.74 -8.79
C ARG A 58 -16.80 -10.13 -8.26
N HIS A 59 -16.42 -11.39 -8.41
CA HIS A 59 -15.16 -11.94 -7.90
C HIS A 59 -14.04 -11.79 -8.93
N PRO A 60 -12.98 -11.00 -8.66
CA PRO A 60 -11.93 -10.71 -9.64
C PRO A 60 -11.22 -11.97 -10.19
N GLU A 61 -11.02 -12.99 -9.35
CA GLU A 61 -10.43 -14.26 -9.76
C GLU A 61 -11.28 -15.01 -10.80
N VAL A 62 -12.61 -14.94 -10.65
CA VAL A 62 -13.57 -15.57 -11.58
C VAL A 62 -13.64 -14.78 -12.88
N ARG A 63 -13.67 -13.44 -12.78
CA ARG A 63 -13.61 -12.57 -13.96
C ARG A 63 -12.36 -12.82 -14.78
N ALA A 64 -11.21 -12.94 -14.13
CA ALA A 64 -9.93 -13.18 -14.79
C ALA A 64 -9.94 -14.51 -15.56
N ALA A 65 -10.49 -15.58 -14.97
CA ALA A 65 -10.65 -16.86 -15.66
C ALA A 65 -11.60 -16.75 -16.86
N GLY A 66 -12.75 -16.09 -16.69
CA GLY A 66 -13.71 -15.85 -17.77
C GLY A 66 -13.11 -15.07 -18.94
N LEU A 67 -12.45 -13.93 -18.65
CA LEU A 67 -11.79 -13.11 -19.67
C LEU A 67 -10.64 -13.85 -20.35
N THR A 68 -9.81 -14.59 -19.59
CA THR A 68 -8.76 -15.43 -20.19
C THR A 68 -9.35 -16.48 -21.13
N GLY A 69 -10.51 -17.03 -20.79
CA GLY A 69 -11.27 -17.92 -21.66
C GLY A 69 -11.72 -17.22 -22.95
N LEU A 70 -12.36 -16.05 -22.86
CA LEU A 70 -12.77 -15.25 -24.04
C LEU A 70 -11.58 -14.91 -24.94
N MET A 71 -10.44 -14.53 -24.36
CA MET A 71 -9.22 -14.26 -25.14
C MET A 71 -8.72 -15.48 -25.91
N ARG A 72 -8.98 -16.71 -25.43
CA ARG A 72 -8.60 -17.96 -26.09
C ARG A 72 -9.57 -18.39 -27.20
N THR A 73 -10.79 -17.85 -27.23
CA THR A 73 -11.75 -18.13 -28.30
C THR A 73 -11.53 -17.25 -29.54
N GLY A 74 -10.48 -16.42 -29.54
CA GLY A 74 -10.06 -15.62 -30.70
C GLY A 74 -10.77 -14.27 -30.84
N SER A 75 -11.46 -13.79 -29.80
CA SER A 75 -12.21 -12.53 -29.81
C SER A 75 -11.60 -11.49 -28.87
N PRO A 76 -10.44 -10.88 -29.23
CA PRO A 76 -9.77 -9.91 -28.37
C PRO A 76 -10.62 -8.66 -28.07
N GLN A 77 -11.61 -8.33 -28.91
CA GLN A 77 -12.55 -7.23 -28.66
C GLN A 77 -13.33 -7.37 -27.34
N ASP A 78 -13.54 -8.59 -26.86
CA ASP A 78 -14.24 -8.86 -25.60
C ASP A 78 -13.45 -8.40 -24.36
N GLY A 79 -12.14 -8.17 -24.52
CA GLY A 79 -11.28 -7.65 -23.46
C GLY A 79 -11.34 -6.14 -23.28
N LEU A 80 -11.76 -5.38 -24.30
CA LEU A 80 -11.75 -3.91 -24.27
C LEU A 80 -12.57 -3.30 -23.12
N PRO A 81 -13.76 -3.81 -22.76
CA PRO A 81 -14.55 -3.27 -21.64
C PRO A 81 -13.86 -3.35 -20.28
N PHE A 82 -12.78 -4.12 -20.16
CA PHE A 82 -12.03 -4.31 -18.91
C PHE A 82 -10.83 -3.36 -18.74
N LEU A 83 -10.64 -2.40 -19.66
CA LEU A 83 -9.56 -1.41 -19.55
C LEU A 83 -9.61 -0.65 -18.23
N ASP A 84 -10.82 -0.34 -17.73
CA ASP A 84 -11.03 0.39 -16.48
C ASP A 84 -11.41 -0.50 -15.29
N ASP A 85 -11.21 -1.83 -15.38
CA ASP A 85 -11.48 -2.72 -14.25
C ASP A 85 -10.58 -2.37 -13.07
N SER A 86 -11.09 -2.55 -11.85
CA SER A 86 -10.34 -2.39 -10.60
C SER A 86 -9.13 -3.34 -10.44
N SER A 87 -9.16 -4.51 -11.10
CA SER A 87 -8.12 -5.53 -11.03
C SER A 87 -7.00 -5.23 -12.03
N SER A 88 -5.77 -5.10 -11.52
CA SER A 88 -4.58 -4.88 -12.37
C SER A 88 -4.37 -6.01 -13.40
N LEU A 89 -4.68 -7.25 -13.03
CA LEU A 89 -4.59 -8.39 -13.96
C LEU A 89 -5.60 -8.26 -15.11
N LEU A 90 -6.85 -7.86 -14.83
CA LEU A 90 -7.87 -7.69 -15.86
C LEU A 90 -7.51 -6.52 -16.79
N ARG A 91 -7.01 -5.41 -16.25
CA ARG A 91 -6.48 -4.31 -17.07
C ARG A 91 -5.31 -4.74 -17.94
N ALA A 92 -4.40 -5.56 -17.42
CA ALA A 92 -3.29 -6.10 -18.21
C ALA A 92 -3.79 -6.97 -19.38
N LEU A 93 -4.79 -7.83 -19.14
CA LEU A 93 -5.45 -8.62 -20.21
C LEU A 93 -6.19 -7.71 -21.20
N ALA A 94 -6.89 -6.67 -20.72
CA ALA A 94 -7.57 -5.70 -21.55
C ALA A 94 -6.61 -4.89 -22.44
N ARG A 95 -5.41 -4.56 -21.94
CA ARG A 95 -4.35 -3.91 -22.72
C ARG A 95 -3.76 -4.84 -23.77
N ASP A 96 -3.61 -6.14 -23.48
CA ASP A 96 -3.24 -7.12 -24.49
C ASP A 96 -4.31 -7.21 -25.59
N ALA A 97 -5.59 -7.25 -25.22
CA ALA A 97 -6.71 -7.14 -26.15
C ALA A 97 -6.64 -5.86 -27.00
N ALA A 98 -6.46 -4.70 -26.38
CA ALA A 98 -6.34 -3.42 -27.05
C ALA A 98 -5.19 -3.39 -28.07
N ARG A 99 -4.02 -3.92 -27.69
CA ARG A 99 -2.88 -4.08 -28.60
C ARG A 99 -3.22 -4.95 -29.81
N ARG A 100 -3.97 -6.05 -29.63
CA ARG A 100 -4.36 -6.95 -30.72
C ARG A 100 -5.42 -6.35 -31.65
N THR A 101 -6.24 -5.42 -31.17
CA THR A 101 -7.28 -4.74 -31.94
C THR A 101 -6.88 -3.36 -32.46
N GLY A 102 -5.66 -2.90 -32.15
CA GLY A 102 -5.17 -1.57 -32.54
C GLY A 102 -5.74 -0.41 -31.73
N VAL A 103 -6.39 -0.69 -30.59
CA VAL A 103 -6.91 0.34 -29.67
C VAL A 103 -5.77 0.90 -28.81
N ASP A 104 -5.63 2.21 -28.75
CA ASP A 104 -4.67 2.88 -27.87
C ASP A 104 -5.20 2.97 -26.43
N ALA A 105 -4.76 2.04 -25.58
CA ALA A 105 -5.12 2.01 -24.16
C ALA A 105 -4.63 3.24 -23.38
N LEU A 106 -3.48 3.83 -23.75
CA LEU A 106 -2.97 5.01 -23.06
C LEU A 106 -3.82 6.24 -23.38
N ALA A 107 -4.21 6.41 -24.64
CA ALA A 107 -5.16 7.46 -25.04
C ALA A 107 -6.53 7.29 -24.35
N HIS A 108 -7.01 6.06 -24.21
CA HIS A 108 -8.20 5.73 -23.43
C HIS A 108 -8.09 6.23 -21.98
N TYR A 109 -7.02 5.86 -21.27
CA TYR A 109 -6.83 6.29 -19.87
C TYR A 109 -6.69 7.80 -19.73
N ARG A 110 -5.92 8.46 -20.61
CA ARG A 110 -5.78 9.93 -20.62
C ARG A 110 -7.12 10.65 -20.78
N THR A 111 -8.05 10.05 -21.51
CA THR A 111 -9.40 10.59 -21.69
C THR A 111 -10.26 10.32 -20.45
N ALA A 112 -10.30 9.07 -19.98
CA ALA A 112 -11.13 8.66 -18.86
C ALA A 112 -10.78 9.38 -17.54
N VAL A 113 -9.51 9.70 -17.27
CA VAL A 113 -9.13 10.43 -16.04
C VAL A 113 -9.59 11.88 -16.01
N ARG A 114 -10.00 12.46 -17.15
CA ARG A 114 -10.50 13.84 -17.25
C ARG A 114 -12.00 13.96 -16.97
N GLU A 115 -12.71 12.84 -16.90
CA GLU A 115 -14.12 12.83 -16.53
C GLU A 115 -14.32 13.40 -15.12
N THR A 116 -15.50 13.95 -14.85
CA THR A 116 -15.85 14.47 -13.51
C THR A 116 -15.77 13.39 -12.43
N LYS A 117 -16.05 12.13 -12.79
CA LYS A 117 -16.00 10.98 -11.90
C LYS A 117 -15.21 9.86 -12.59
N PRO A 118 -13.88 9.98 -12.66
CA PRO A 118 -13.06 9.03 -13.39
C PRO A 118 -13.13 7.66 -12.72
N PRO A 119 -13.21 6.56 -13.49
CA PRO A 119 -13.14 5.23 -12.91
C PRO A 119 -11.76 5.01 -12.29
N VAL A 120 -11.72 4.42 -11.10
CA VAL A 120 -10.44 4.18 -10.38
C VAL A 120 -9.49 3.29 -11.18
N GLY A 121 -10.03 2.38 -12.01
CA GLY A 121 -9.22 1.55 -12.90
C GLY A 121 -8.57 2.34 -14.04
N ALA A 122 -9.16 3.45 -14.50
CA ALA A 122 -8.49 4.33 -15.45
C ALA A 122 -7.33 5.09 -14.82
N ILE A 123 -7.48 5.55 -13.57
CA ILE A 123 -6.41 6.20 -12.81
C ILE A 123 -5.23 5.24 -12.64
N ASP A 124 -5.51 4.00 -12.20
CA ASP A 124 -4.49 2.98 -12.04
C ASP A 124 -3.91 2.53 -13.38
N GLY A 125 -4.74 2.43 -14.43
CA GLY A 125 -4.32 2.09 -15.79
C GLY A 125 -3.36 3.13 -16.37
N LEU A 126 -3.61 4.42 -16.14
CA LEU A 126 -2.69 5.50 -16.49
C LEU A 126 -1.38 5.39 -15.70
N ALA A 127 -1.42 5.02 -14.42
CA ALA A 127 -0.21 4.79 -13.63
C ALA A 127 0.65 3.62 -14.15
N GLU A 128 0.00 2.60 -14.71
CA GLU A 128 0.64 1.38 -15.21
C GLU A 128 1.26 1.56 -16.61
N THR A 129 0.75 2.49 -17.41
CA THR A 129 1.12 2.65 -18.82
C THR A 129 1.70 4.01 -19.18
N GLY A 130 1.38 5.03 -18.37
CA GLY A 130 1.80 6.39 -18.59
C GLY A 130 3.24 6.64 -18.20
N THR A 131 3.61 7.91 -18.34
CA THR A 131 4.93 8.44 -18.04
C THR A 131 4.83 9.52 -16.98
N ARG A 132 5.99 10.04 -16.53
CA ARG A 132 6.03 11.18 -15.61
C ARG A 132 5.21 12.39 -16.13
N ALA A 133 5.17 12.61 -17.45
CA ALA A 133 4.43 13.72 -18.06
C ALA A 133 2.91 13.62 -17.84
N ASP A 134 2.38 12.41 -17.67
CA ASP A 134 0.95 12.18 -17.41
C ASP A 134 0.54 12.55 -15.98
N GLY A 135 1.50 12.80 -15.08
CA GLY A 135 1.22 13.26 -13.72
C GLY A 135 0.43 14.57 -13.63
N ALA A 136 0.55 15.44 -14.64
CA ALA A 136 -0.24 16.67 -14.70
C ALA A 136 -1.76 16.39 -14.75
N LEU A 137 -2.17 15.30 -15.40
CA LEU A 137 -3.59 14.89 -15.50
C LEU A 137 -4.14 14.41 -14.15
N LEU A 138 -3.28 13.83 -13.33
CA LEU A 138 -3.64 13.25 -12.04
C LEU A 138 -3.58 14.26 -10.89
N THR A 139 -2.85 15.35 -11.07
CA THR A 139 -2.65 16.37 -10.03
C THR A 139 -3.97 17.02 -9.63
N GLY A 140 -4.87 17.32 -10.59
CA GLY A 140 -6.20 17.86 -10.29
C GLY A 140 -7.09 16.91 -9.48
N LEU A 141 -6.85 15.60 -9.56
CA LEU A 141 -7.63 14.60 -8.81
C LEU A 141 -7.30 14.59 -7.31
N LEU A 142 -6.24 15.28 -6.89
CA LEU A 142 -5.92 15.50 -5.48
C LEU A 142 -6.96 16.35 -4.75
N ASP A 143 -7.77 17.12 -5.48
CA ASP A 143 -8.85 17.96 -4.95
C ASP A 143 -10.24 17.33 -5.14
N HIS A 144 -10.29 16.11 -5.68
CA HIS A 144 -11.55 15.44 -5.97
C HIS A 144 -12.33 15.18 -4.66
N PRO A 145 -13.66 15.42 -4.61
CA PRO A 145 -14.46 15.28 -3.37
C PRO A 145 -14.43 13.85 -2.79
N THR A 146 -14.44 12.83 -3.66
CA THR A 146 -14.35 11.43 -3.26
C THR A 146 -12.95 11.04 -2.78
N PRO A 147 -12.76 10.62 -1.51
CA PRO A 147 -11.45 10.26 -0.97
C PRO A 147 -10.77 9.10 -1.70
N GLN A 148 -11.56 8.16 -2.24
CA GLN A 148 -11.01 7.03 -3.02
C GLN A 148 -10.26 7.52 -4.27
N ILE A 149 -10.78 8.54 -4.96
CA ILE A 149 -10.11 9.09 -6.14
C ILE A 149 -8.79 9.77 -5.75
N ARG A 150 -8.78 10.56 -4.66
CA ARG A 150 -7.55 11.17 -4.13
C ARG A 150 -6.49 10.11 -3.79
N VAL A 151 -6.88 9.01 -3.16
CA VAL A 151 -5.98 7.89 -2.83
C VAL A 151 -5.38 7.25 -4.08
N HIS A 152 -6.20 6.97 -5.10
CA HIS A 152 -5.70 6.37 -6.34
C HIS A 152 -4.82 7.35 -7.12
N ALA A 153 -5.16 8.65 -7.13
CA ALA A 153 -4.33 9.69 -7.72
C ALA A 153 -2.95 9.79 -7.03
N LEU A 154 -2.89 9.76 -5.70
CA LEU A 154 -1.63 9.74 -4.95
C LEU A 154 -0.78 8.52 -5.27
N ARG A 155 -1.37 7.33 -5.37
CA ARG A 155 -0.63 6.12 -5.80
C ARG A 155 -0.11 6.26 -7.22
N ALA A 156 -0.95 6.73 -8.13
CA ALA A 156 -0.59 6.90 -9.52
C ALA A 156 0.56 7.92 -9.69
N LEU A 157 0.44 9.09 -9.07
CA LEU A 157 1.48 10.12 -9.05
C LEU A 157 2.80 9.60 -8.47
N ARG A 158 2.74 8.81 -7.39
CA ARG A 158 3.91 8.15 -6.81
C ARG A 158 4.54 7.14 -7.77
N GLY A 159 3.73 6.28 -8.40
CA GLY A 159 4.20 5.26 -9.34
C GLY A 159 4.88 5.87 -10.56
N LEU A 160 4.36 6.99 -11.07
CA LEU A 160 4.93 7.75 -12.18
C LEU A 160 6.12 8.65 -11.78
N GLY A 161 6.45 8.71 -10.48
CA GLY A 161 7.46 9.62 -9.93
C GLY A 161 7.09 11.11 -10.02
N ALA A 162 5.84 11.46 -10.31
CA ALA A 162 5.36 12.81 -10.60
C ALA A 162 4.68 13.49 -9.39
N LEU A 163 4.94 13.03 -8.16
CA LEU A 163 4.27 13.53 -6.97
C LEU A 163 4.57 15.04 -6.72
N PRO A 164 3.56 15.93 -6.68
CA PRO A 164 3.74 17.31 -6.28
C PRO A 164 3.89 17.39 -4.75
N VAL A 165 5.13 17.36 -4.25
CA VAL A 165 5.46 17.23 -2.81
C VAL A 165 4.76 18.28 -1.94
N ALA A 166 4.76 19.55 -2.36
CA ALA A 166 4.09 20.63 -1.63
C ALA A 166 2.58 20.36 -1.49
N ARG A 167 1.91 20.04 -2.60
CA ARG A 167 0.47 19.75 -2.60
C ARG A 167 0.12 18.49 -1.81
N ALA A 168 0.94 17.46 -1.92
CA ALA A 168 0.78 16.25 -1.12
C ALA A 168 0.97 16.54 0.39
N THR A 169 1.84 17.48 0.76
CA THR A 169 2.05 17.88 2.16
C THR A 169 0.79 18.49 2.76
N ASP A 170 0.05 19.32 2.01
CA ASP A 170 -1.24 19.88 2.46
C ASP A 170 -2.26 18.78 2.81
N LEU A 171 -2.26 17.69 2.03
CA LEU A 171 -3.16 16.55 2.22
C LEU A 171 -2.81 15.69 3.44
N LEU A 172 -1.72 15.96 4.16
CA LEU A 172 -1.45 15.28 5.44
C LEU A 172 -2.55 15.55 6.47
N ARG A 173 -3.31 16.64 6.34
CA ARG A 173 -4.44 16.98 7.21
C ARG A 173 -5.82 16.63 6.63
N ASP A 174 -5.87 15.95 5.49
CA ASP A 174 -7.12 15.54 4.82
C ASP A 174 -8.09 14.85 5.80
N ASP A 175 -9.40 15.10 5.64
CA ASP A 175 -10.44 14.54 6.51
C ASP A 175 -10.51 13.00 6.47
N SER A 176 -10.10 12.39 5.36
CA SER A 176 -10.06 10.95 5.19
C SER A 176 -8.78 10.34 5.73
N ALA A 177 -8.91 9.47 6.73
CA ALA A 177 -7.81 8.64 7.22
C ALA A 177 -7.18 7.74 6.15
N ALA A 178 -7.89 7.43 5.05
CA ALA A 178 -7.32 6.68 3.94
C ALA A 178 -6.36 7.54 3.11
N VAL A 179 -6.73 8.80 2.87
CA VAL A 179 -5.88 9.77 2.15
C VAL A 179 -4.62 10.06 2.97
N VAL A 180 -4.76 10.41 4.25
CA VAL A 180 -3.61 10.66 5.15
C VAL A 180 -2.58 9.52 5.11
N ARG A 181 -3.05 8.26 5.17
CA ARG A 181 -2.16 7.08 5.12
C ARG A 181 -1.44 6.94 3.79
N GLU A 182 -2.12 7.21 2.68
CA GLU A 182 -1.51 7.15 1.34
C GLU A 182 -0.53 8.31 1.14
N VAL A 183 -0.88 9.53 1.55
CA VAL A 183 0.00 10.71 1.52
C VAL A 183 1.28 10.45 2.31
N ALA A 184 1.17 9.96 3.56
CA ALA A 184 2.34 9.64 4.37
C ALA A 184 3.21 8.54 3.74
N THR A 185 2.59 7.61 3.00
CA THR A 185 3.32 6.60 2.21
C THR A 185 4.04 7.24 1.03
N ALA A 186 3.40 8.18 0.34
CA ALA A 186 3.94 8.83 -0.83
C ALA A 186 5.04 9.85 -0.53
N LEU A 187 4.95 10.52 0.62
CA LEU A 187 5.96 11.48 1.08
C LEU A 187 7.16 10.81 1.76
N LEU A 188 7.15 9.49 1.99
CA LEU A 188 8.23 8.80 2.69
C LEU A 188 9.63 9.00 2.06
N PRO A 189 9.79 9.00 0.73
CA PRO A 189 11.09 9.31 0.09
C PRO A 189 11.52 10.77 0.26
N HIS A 190 10.59 11.67 0.57
CA HIS A 190 10.81 13.11 0.74
C HIS A 190 10.83 13.54 2.21
N ALA A 191 10.77 12.59 3.15
CA ALA A 191 10.53 12.87 4.56
C ALA A 191 11.54 13.86 5.15
N GLU A 192 12.81 13.84 4.71
CA GLU A 192 13.89 14.75 5.14
C GLU A 192 13.69 16.22 4.72
N HIS A 193 12.89 16.49 3.68
CA HIS A 193 12.67 17.83 3.16
C HIS A 193 11.39 18.47 3.68
N LEU A 194 10.57 17.72 4.43
CA LEU A 194 9.33 18.24 5.01
C LEU A 194 9.64 19.19 6.18
N PRO A 195 8.77 20.17 6.49
CA PRO A 195 8.89 20.95 7.71
C PRO A 195 8.78 20.03 8.93
N VAL A 196 9.81 20.02 9.80
CA VAL A 196 9.86 19.10 10.94
C VAL A 196 8.76 19.40 11.96
N ASP A 197 8.44 20.67 12.17
CA ASP A 197 7.39 21.12 13.11
C ASP A 197 6.01 20.58 12.70
N LEU A 198 5.71 20.57 11.40
CA LEU A 198 4.49 19.95 10.89
C LEU A 198 4.40 18.47 11.27
N LEU A 199 5.51 17.73 11.21
CA LEU A 199 5.49 16.30 11.53
C LEU A 199 5.28 16.05 13.02
N TRP A 200 5.84 16.92 13.88
CA TRP A 200 5.59 16.89 15.31
C TRP A 200 4.15 17.26 15.65
N ASP A 201 3.58 18.28 15.01
CA ASP A 201 2.16 18.64 15.14
C ASP A 201 1.24 17.47 14.79
N LEU A 202 1.55 16.75 13.71
CA LEU A 202 0.79 15.56 13.30
C LEU A 202 0.89 14.46 14.35
N LEU A 203 2.09 14.20 14.89
CA LEU A 203 2.31 13.23 15.96
C LEU A 203 1.56 13.59 17.25
N ALA A 204 1.42 14.89 17.54
CA ALA A 204 0.75 15.41 18.72
C ALA A 204 -0.77 15.53 18.57
N ASP A 205 -1.36 15.18 17.41
CA ASP A 205 -2.79 15.39 17.19
C ASP A 205 -3.66 14.68 18.25
N PRO A 206 -4.52 15.42 18.97
CA PRO A 206 -5.22 14.88 20.13
C PRO A 206 -6.31 13.87 19.77
N ARG A 207 -6.82 13.88 18.53
CA ARG A 207 -8.08 13.21 18.17
C ARG A 207 -7.93 12.13 17.10
N ARG A 208 -6.98 12.28 16.17
CA ARG A 208 -6.93 11.52 14.92
C ARG A 208 -5.70 10.61 14.91
N PRO A 209 -5.85 9.30 15.23
CA PRO A 209 -4.74 8.34 15.18
C PRO A 209 -4.06 8.24 13.81
N ALA A 210 -4.78 8.54 12.73
CA ALA A 210 -4.22 8.55 11.38
C ALA A 210 -3.15 9.65 11.20
N LEU A 211 -3.37 10.84 11.78
CA LEU A 211 -2.40 11.94 11.74
C LEU A 211 -1.18 11.58 12.58
N ARG A 212 -1.40 11.05 13.80
CA ARG A 212 -0.29 10.62 14.66
C ARG A 212 0.58 9.55 14.02
N HIS A 213 -0.04 8.56 13.40
CA HIS A 213 0.67 7.53 12.67
C HIS A 213 1.43 8.08 11.46
N ALA A 214 0.89 9.07 10.75
CA ALA A 214 1.58 9.73 9.63
C ALA A 214 2.79 10.54 10.11
N GLY A 215 2.62 11.38 11.14
CA GLY A 215 3.71 12.13 11.79
C GLY A 215 4.82 11.21 12.24
N TYR A 216 4.49 10.17 13.01
CA TYR A 216 5.42 9.13 13.43
C TYR A 216 6.20 8.52 12.27
N ARG A 217 5.50 8.06 11.23
CA ARG A 217 6.10 7.34 10.11
C ARG A 217 7.08 8.22 9.33
N LEU A 218 6.79 9.52 9.19
CA LEU A 218 7.66 10.47 8.50
C LEU A 218 8.86 10.87 9.38
N LEU A 219 8.66 11.09 10.68
CA LEU A 219 9.74 11.33 11.65
C LEU A 219 10.68 10.13 11.77
N ALA A 220 10.17 8.90 11.66
CA ALA A 220 10.96 7.67 11.73
C ALA A 220 12.00 7.53 10.59
N ARG A 221 11.89 8.35 9.53
CA ARG A 221 12.85 8.44 8.41
C ARG A 221 13.91 9.51 8.60
N ARG A 222 13.83 10.32 9.65
CA ARG A 222 14.84 11.32 10.01
C ARG A 222 16.06 10.66 10.63
N ASP A 223 16.97 11.50 11.14
CA ASP A 223 18.10 11.06 11.93
C ASP A 223 17.68 10.19 13.14
N ARG A 224 18.66 9.50 13.72
CA ARG A 224 18.41 8.49 14.76
C ARG A 224 17.77 9.08 16.02
N ALA A 225 18.19 10.27 16.43
CA ALA A 225 17.67 10.93 17.63
C ALA A 225 16.20 11.32 17.43
N THR A 226 15.87 11.99 16.33
CA THR A 226 14.49 12.35 15.96
C THR A 226 13.59 11.11 15.87
N ALA A 227 14.07 10.05 15.21
CA ALA A 227 13.31 8.83 15.03
C ALA A 227 13.09 8.06 16.35
N LEU A 228 14.07 8.07 17.27
CA LEU A 228 13.92 7.50 18.61
C LEU A 228 12.94 8.31 19.45
N ARG A 229 13.06 9.64 19.45
CA ARG A 229 12.13 10.54 20.15
C ARG A 229 10.68 10.30 19.73
N ALA A 230 10.44 10.20 18.43
CA ALA A 230 9.11 9.90 17.90
C ALA A 230 8.57 8.53 18.35
N ALA A 231 9.42 7.50 18.44
CA ALA A 231 9.03 6.19 18.92
C ALA A 231 8.72 6.17 20.43
N LEU A 232 9.49 6.91 21.23
CA LEU A 232 9.25 7.08 22.66
C LEU A 232 7.91 7.81 22.90
N LEU A 233 7.65 8.91 22.21
CA LEU A 233 6.35 9.61 22.29
C LEU A 233 5.18 8.69 21.88
N LEU A 234 5.36 7.88 20.83
CA LEU A 234 4.33 6.95 20.38
C LEU A 234 4.11 5.80 21.38
N THR A 235 5.06 5.49 22.26
CA THR A 235 4.91 4.43 23.28
C THR A 235 3.77 4.73 24.24
N GLY A 236 3.53 6.01 24.54
CA GLY A 236 2.39 6.48 25.34
C GLY A 236 1.12 6.80 24.54
N ASP A 237 1.00 6.38 23.27
CA ASP A 237 -0.14 6.75 22.43
C ASP A 237 -1.47 6.18 22.98
N PRO A 238 -2.56 6.96 23.03
CA PRO A 238 -3.87 6.46 23.46
C PRO A 238 -4.42 5.32 22.61
N ASN A 239 -3.94 5.16 21.36
CA ASN A 239 -4.29 4.05 20.50
C ASN A 239 -3.36 2.84 20.80
N PRO A 240 -3.90 1.70 21.29
CA PRO A 240 -3.07 0.57 21.72
C PRO A 240 -2.18 -0.01 20.62
N ARG A 241 -2.62 0.03 19.36
CA ARG A 241 -1.81 -0.48 18.24
C ARG A 241 -0.61 0.43 17.95
N LEU A 242 -0.76 1.73 18.14
CA LEU A 242 0.32 2.70 18.00
C LEU A 242 1.28 2.61 19.18
N ALA A 243 0.77 2.49 20.41
CA ALA A 243 1.58 2.27 21.62
C ALA A 243 2.49 1.04 21.50
N VAL A 244 1.92 -0.11 21.11
CA VAL A 244 2.69 -1.36 20.88
C VAL A 244 3.77 -1.17 19.82
N ARG A 245 3.46 -0.45 18.74
CA ARG A 245 4.43 -0.16 17.68
C ARG A 245 5.55 0.77 18.18
N GLY A 246 5.21 1.85 18.87
CA GLY A 246 6.15 2.80 19.45
C GLY A 246 7.13 2.10 20.38
N ARG A 247 6.60 1.26 21.28
CA ARG A 247 7.40 0.42 22.19
C ARG A 247 8.37 -0.49 21.44
N ALA A 248 7.88 -1.23 20.45
CA ALA A 248 8.71 -2.17 19.68
C ALA A 248 9.83 -1.44 18.92
N ASP A 249 9.50 -0.32 18.26
CA ASP A 249 10.45 0.47 17.48
C ASP A 249 11.46 1.20 18.40
N ALA A 250 11.03 1.75 19.54
CA ALA A 250 11.93 2.36 20.54
C ALA A 250 12.90 1.33 21.12
N THR A 251 12.39 0.16 21.52
CA THR A 251 13.22 -0.94 22.04
C THR A 251 14.25 -1.39 21.02
N GLY A 252 13.82 -1.61 19.77
CA GLY A 252 14.71 -2.00 18.68
C GLY A 252 15.80 -0.97 18.40
N ARG A 253 15.44 0.33 18.39
CA ARG A 253 16.37 1.43 18.18
C ARG A 253 17.39 1.55 19.31
N ILE A 254 16.96 1.47 20.57
CA ILE A 254 17.87 1.55 21.73
C ILE A 254 18.82 0.35 21.74
N ARG A 255 18.32 -0.86 21.47
CA ARG A 255 19.17 -2.05 21.36
C ARG A 255 20.21 -1.94 20.26
N ALA A 256 19.90 -1.27 19.15
CA ALA A 256 20.84 -1.03 18.07
C ALA A 256 21.96 -0.03 18.42
N LEU A 257 21.82 0.72 19.52
CA LEU A 257 22.86 1.60 20.06
C LEU A 257 23.80 0.87 21.05
N ALA A 258 23.50 -0.38 21.41
CA ALA A 258 24.35 -1.15 22.30
C ALA A 258 25.52 -1.80 21.53
N ARG A 259 26.71 -1.76 22.13
CA ARG A 259 27.88 -2.50 21.66
C ARG A 259 27.84 -3.91 22.22
N GLU A 260 27.58 -4.90 21.39
CA GLU A 260 27.73 -6.30 21.80
C GLU A 260 29.20 -6.75 21.64
N PRO A 261 29.73 -7.61 22.53
CA PRO A 261 31.13 -8.04 22.52
C PRO A 261 31.59 -8.66 21.19
N TRP A 262 30.68 -9.27 20.45
CA TRP A 262 30.94 -9.89 19.15
C TRP A 262 30.69 -8.96 17.95
N HIS A 263 30.30 -7.69 18.17
CA HIS A 263 30.19 -6.71 17.08
C HIS A 263 31.58 -6.21 16.66
N THR A 264 32.02 -6.63 15.48
CA THR A 264 33.23 -6.10 14.83
C THR A 264 33.02 -4.74 14.15
N ARG A 265 31.77 -4.31 13.99
CA ARG A 265 31.42 -3.02 13.38
C ARG A 265 31.26 -1.92 14.44
N PRO A 266 31.66 -0.67 14.12
CA PRO A 266 31.39 0.47 14.98
C PRO A 266 29.89 0.62 15.24
N VAL A 267 29.53 0.85 16.50
CA VAL A 267 28.16 1.21 16.86
C VAL A 267 27.88 2.61 16.31
N PRO A 268 26.77 2.81 15.57
CA PRO A 268 26.43 4.14 15.08
C PRO A 268 26.10 5.06 16.25
N SER A 269 26.70 6.26 16.25
CA SER A 269 26.33 7.32 17.20
C SER A 269 24.85 7.69 17.03
N LEU A 270 24.19 7.99 18.17
CA LEU A 270 22.84 8.54 18.23
C LEU A 270 22.75 9.90 17.52
N GLY A 271 23.84 10.68 17.51
CA GLY A 271 23.89 12.01 16.91
C GLY A 271 23.02 13.05 17.61
N ALA A 272 22.67 12.82 18.89
CA ALA A 272 21.91 13.74 19.70
C ALA A 272 22.83 14.79 20.36
N ASP A 273 22.41 16.04 20.39
CA ASP A 273 23.01 17.06 21.26
C ASP A 273 22.64 16.80 22.74
N PRO A 274 23.29 17.47 23.72
CA PRO A 274 23.01 17.25 25.14
C PRO A 274 21.56 17.49 25.57
N ALA A 275 20.86 18.45 24.94
CA ALA A 275 19.46 18.73 25.25
C ALA A 275 18.54 17.64 24.69
N GLN A 276 18.78 17.18 23.47
CA GLN A 276 18.09 16.06 22.86
C GLN A 276 18.31 14.77 23.65
N ALA A 277 19.54 14.51 24.09
CA ALA A 277 19.89 13.37 24.91
C ALA A 277 19.13 13.36 26.25
N ALA A 278 19.07 14.52 26.93
CA ALA A 278 18.31 14.67 28.17
C ALA A 278 16.80 14.42 27.96
N ASP A 279 16.22 14.95 26.88
CA ASP A 279 14.81 14.72 26.51
C ASP A 279 14.52 13.24 26.24
N LEU A 280 15.37 12.56 25.48
CA LEU A 280 15.24 11.13 25.19
C LEU A 280 15.28 10.27 26.47
N LEU A 281 16.19 10.58 27.40
CA LEU A 281 16.27 9.89 28.69
C LEU A 281 15.04 10.16 29.56
N ALA A 282 14.52 11.38 29.57
CA ALA A 282 13.30 11.72 30.29
C ALA A 282 12.10 10.92 29.77
N LEU A 283 11.92 10.88 28.44
CA LEU A 283 10.86 10.11 27.79
C LEU A 283 10.99 8.60 28.03
N ALA A 284 12.21 8.05 27.96
CA ALA A 284 12.44 6.63 28.22
C ALA A 284 12.12 6.25 29.68
N ARG A 285 12.48 7.12 30.64
CA ARG A 285 12.15 6.93 32.06
C ARG A 285 10.64 7.03 32.33
N GLN A 286 9.94 7.94 31.64
CA GLN A 286 8.48 8.04 31.71
C GLN A 286 7.81 6.72 31.29
N HIS A 287 8.37 6.03 30.30
CA HIS A 287 7.85 4.76 29.77
C HIS A 287 8.62 3.51 30.25
N ARG A 288 9.21 3.58 31.46
CA ARG A 288 10.05 2.51 32.02
C ARG A 288 9.28 1.20 32.19
N ALA A 289 8.01 1.26 32.58
CA ALA A 289 7.16 0.08 32.75
C ALA A 289 6.94 -0.67 31.42
N GLU A 290 6.86 0.05 30.31
CA GLU A 290 6.71 -0.51 28.98
C GLU A 290 8.04 -0.97 28.37
N LEU A 291 9.13 -0.21 28.56
CA LEU A 291 10.41 -0.44 27.89
C LEU A 291 11.34 -1.42 28.62
N THR A 292 11.15 -1.64 29.92
CA THR A 292 12.06 -2.33 30.86
C THR A 292 13.30 -1.53 31.28
N ASP A 293 13.78 -1.81 32.48
CA ASP A 293 14.94 -1.16 33.11
C ASP A 293 16.22 -1.33 32.29
N GLU A 294 16.41 -2.52 31.74
CA GLU A 294 17.54 -2.86 30.89
C GLU A 294 17.61 -1.95 29.65
N VAL A 295 16.48 -1.69 29.01
CA VAL A 295 16.43 -0.83 27.81
C VAL A 295 16.73 0.61 28.18
N VAL A 296 16.15 1.12 29.27
CA VAL A 296 16.41 2.49 29.73
C VAL A 296 17.88 2.67 30.12
N HIS A 297 18.49 1.70 30.78
CA HIS A 297 19.91 1.74 31.14
C HIS A 297 20.81 1.75 29.91
N ARG A 298 20.53 0.94 28.90
CA ARG A 298 21.27 0.94 27.63
C ARG A 298 21.23 2.28 26.91
N LEU A 299 20.10 3.00 26.97
CA LEU A 299 20.02 4.34 26.41
C LEU A 299 20.91 5.34 27.18
N ALA A 300 20.96 5.24 28.52
CA ALA A 300 21.85 6.06 29.33
C ALA A 300 23.32 5.81 28.96
N ASP A 301 23.73 4.54 28.87
CA ASP A 301 25.11 4.18 28.47
C ASP A 301 25.44 4.70 27.07
N ALA A 302 24.49 4.66 26.12
CA ALA A 302 24.68 5.16 24.77
C ALA A 302 24.76 6.69 24.68
N VAL A 303 24.17 7.40 25.63
CA VAL A 303 24.21 8.87 25.74
C VAL A 303 25.48 9.33 26.46
N ASP A 304 25.86 8.63 27.54
CA ASP A 304 26.98 8.98 28.42
C ASP A 304 28.33 8.40 27.93
N GLY A 305 28.30 7.44 27.00
CA GLY A 305 29.49 6.78 26.46
C GLY A 305 30.41 7.74 25.67
N PRO A 306 31.73 7.50 25.67
CA PRO A 306 32.68 8.34 24.96
C PRO A 306 32.33 8.40 23.46
N PRO A 307 32.46 9.57 22.80
CA PRO A 307 32.14 9.70 21.38
C PRO A 307 32.95 8.68 20.58
N ALA A 308 32.27 7.95 19.68
CA ALA A 308 32.92 6.97 18.83
C ALA A 308 34.11 7.62 18.09
N THR A 309 35.33 7.21 18.45
CA THR A 309 36.56 7.61 17.77
C THR A 309 36.47 7.19 16.31
N ARG A 310 36.63 8.18 15.41
CA ARG A 310 36.64 8.00 13.95
C ARG A 310 37.87 7.23 13.48
#